data_AF-A0A1J4XU74-F1
#
_entry.id   AF-A0A1J4XU74-F1
#
_cell.length_a   1.000
_cell.length_b   1.000
_cell.length_c   1.000
_cell.angle_alpha   90.00
_cell.angle_beta   90.00
_cell.angle_gamma   90.00
#
_symmetry.space_group_name_H-M   'P 1'
#
loop_
_entity.id
_entity.type
_entity.pdbx_description
1 polymer ?
#
loop_
_entity_poly.entity_id
_entity_poly.type
_entity_poly.pdbx_seq_one_letter_code
_entity_poly.pdbx_strand_id
1 'polypeptide(L)'
;MKYTVHDLCAGNALTSVLSAFVLPVKNAIAYDKRDRGRKWFLVKRFEYISTNIFGIDPSIFDENSILLGVHVCSSLAERIVYLYNNSKARKLVLMSCCHGRMNNSVIPSLLQSKVGNYEAWCWHLAKKANTVRMIEDTKCLSPKNIIVIVEKKSTTSSFRKGLGKTQAWLTRGHLCRS
;
A
#
# COMPACT_ATOMS: atom_id res chain seq x y z
N MET A 1 -9.29 -7.94 15.99
CA MET A 1 -8.83 -6.91 15.01
C MET A 1 -7.55 -7.42 14.37
N LYS A 2 -7.43 -7.38 13.04
CA LYS A 2 -6.31 -8.02 12.32
C LYS A 2 -5.19 -7.05 11.95
N TYR A 3 -5.53 -5.87 11.43
CA TYR A 3 -4.58 -5.00 10.74
C TYR A 3 -3.85 -4.02 11.66
N THR A 4 -2.58 -3.74 11.33
CA THR A 4 -1.81 -2.62 11.89
C THR A 4 -1.67 -1.54 10.82
N VAL A 5 -1.96 -0.28 11.16
CA VAL A 5 -1.77 0.87 10.27
C VAL A 5 -0.43 1.53 10.56
N HIS A 6 0.41 1.71 9.55
CA HIS A 6 1.70 2.38 9.65
C HIS A 6 1.60 3.71 8.89
N ASP A 7 1.47 4.81 9.62
CA ASP A 7 1.43 6.18 9.08
C ASP A 7 2.86 6.71 8.94
N LEU A 8 3.36 6.75 7.70
CA LEU A 8 4.73 7.04 7.35
C LEU A 8 4.87 8.52 6.98
N CYS A 9 5.75 9.24 7.68
CA CYS A 9 5.82 10.70 7.68
C CYS A 9 4.56 11.34 8.28
N ALA A 10 4.19 10.90 9.48
CA ALA A 10 2.92 11.20 10.12
C ALA A 10 2.77 12.67 10.60
N GLY A 11 3.84 13.46 10.66
CA GLY A 11 3.79 14.86 11.08
C GLY A 11 3.32 15.01 12.53
N ASN A 12 2.06 15.38 12.70
CA ASN A 12 1.38 15.50 13.99
C ASN A 12 0.59 14.25 14.40
N ALA A 13 0.74 13.14 13.65
CA ALA A 13 0.08 11.85 13.87
C ALA A 13 -1.46 11.87 13.86
N LEU A 14 -2.09 12.92 13.32
CA LEU A 14 -3.55 13.04 13.29
C LEU A 14 -4.21 11.82 12.63
N THR A 15 -3.73 11.41 11.46
CA THR A 15 -4.34 10.31 10.70
C THR A 15 -4.22 8.97 11.41
N SER A 16 -3.04 8.64 11.95
CA SER A 16 -2.85 7.44 12.77
C SER A 16 -3.68 7.44 14.07
N VAL A 17 -3.81 8.57 14.75
CA VAL A 17 -4.63 8.67 15.97
C VAL A 17 -6.11 8.47 15.62
N LEU A 18 -6.61 9.15 14.58
CA LEU A 18 -7.98 8.94 14.10
C LEU A 18 -8.21 7.48 13.68
N SER A 19 -7.22 6.86 13.03
CA SER A 19 -7.29 5.44 12.65
C SER A 19 -7.44 4.54 13.87
N ALA A 20 -6.70 4.81 14.95
CA ALA A 20 -6.81 4.05 16.21
C ALA A 20 -8.21 4.20 16.84
N PHE A 21 -8.81 5.39 16.80
CA PHE A 21 -10.12 5.63 17.41
C PHE A 21 -11.29 5.09 16.58
N VAL A 22 -11.28 5.32 15.27
CA VAL A 22 -12.45 5.15 14.40
C VAL A 22 -12.45 3.80 13.68
N LEU A 23 -11.27 3.24 13.38
CA LEU A 23 -11.17 2.03 12.57
C LEU A 23 -10.98 0.76 13.42
N PRO A 24 -11.46 -0.41 12.94
CA PRO A 24 -11.30 -1.68 13.63
C PRO A 24 -9.88 -2.27 13.46
N VAL A 25 -8.85 -1.49 13.79
CA VAL A 25 -7.43 -1.84 13.66
C VAL A 25 -6.86 -2.36 14.98
N LYS A 26 -5.93 -3.32 14.91
CA LYS A 26 -5.21 -3.87 16.06
C LYS A 26 -4.38 -2.76 16.73
N ASN A 27 -3.64 -2.01 15.92
CA ASN A 27 -2.77 -0.92 16.35
C ASN A 27 -2.59 0.10 15.22
N ALA A 28 -2.29 1.35 15.54
CA ALA A 28 -1.84 2.36 14.60
C ALA A 28 -0.49 2.92 15.06
N ILE A 29 0.49 2.98 14.15
CA ILE A 29 1.86 3.39 14.44
C ILE A 29 2.20 4.58 13.56
N ALA A 30 2.58 5.69 14.18
CA ALA A 30 3.08 6.88 13.50
C ALA A 30 4.61 6.85 13.42
N TYR A 31 5.16 7.10 12.24
CA TYR A 31 6.60 7.27 12.02
C TYR A 31 6.89 8.69 11.55
N ASP A 32 7.72 9.41 12.29
CA ASP A 32 8.20 10.74 11.87
C ASP A 32 9.62 11.00 12.38
N LYS A 33 10.39 11.79 11.64
CA LYS A 33 11.77 12.12 12.01
C LYS A 33 11.83 13.00 13.26
N ARG A 34 10.82 13.83 13.51
CA ARG A 34 10.80 14.80 14.61
C ARG A 34 9.84 14.35 15.68
N ASP A 35 10.33 14.09 16.87
CA ASP A 35 9.45 13.97 18.03
C ASP A 35 8.66 15.27 18.26
N ARG A 36 7.40 15.12 18.66
CA ARG A 36 6.44 16.20 18.92
C ARG A 36 6.15 16.38 20.41
N GLY A 37 6.73 15.56 21.30
CA GLY A 37 6.64 15.72 22.75
C GLY A 37 5.20 15.68 23.29
N ARG A 38 4.29 14.95 22.64
CA ARG A 38 2.89 14.83 23.07
C ARG A 38 2.68 13.60 23.95
N LYS A 39 1.59 13.60 24.71
CA LYS A 39 1.20 12.47 25.57
C LYS A 39 0.57 11.31 24.78
N TRP A 40 1.31 10.77 23.82
CA TRP A 40 0.86 9.70 22.93
C TRP A 40 0.40 8.43 23.66
N PHE A 41 1.00 8.15 24.81
CA PHE A 41 0.66 7.01 25.68
C PHE A 41 -0.81 7.01 26.18
N LEU A 42 -1.51 8.14 26.11
CA LEU A 42 -2.93 8.23 26.47
C LEU A 42 -3.86 7.65 25.40
N VAL A 43 -3.37 7.47 24.16
CA VAL A 43 -4.17 6.94 23.06
C VAL A 43 -4.01 5.41 23.02
N LYS A 44 -5.10 4.69 23.30
CA LYS A 44 -5.11 3.21 23.23
C LYS A 44 -4.90 2.75 21.79
N ARG A 45 -4.13 1.66 21.61
CA ARG A 45 -3.81 1.07 20.28
C ARG A 45 -3.10 2.07 19.34
N PHE A 46 -2.28 2.93 19.92
CA PHE A 46 -1.47 3.88 19.18
C PHE A 46 -0.03 3.89 19.69
N GLU A 47 0.91 4.04 18.77
CA GLU A 47 2.33 4.18 19.06
C GLU A 47 2.93 5.28 18.17
N TYR A 48 3.90 6.01 18.72
CA TYR A 48 4.66 7.00 17.98
C TYR A 48 6.14 6.63 18.01
N ILE A 49 6.72 6.43 16.83
CA ILE A 49 8.12 6.05 16.66
C ILE A 49 8.86 7.20 15.98
N SER A 50 9.79 7.82 16.73
CA SER A 50 10.66 8.85 16.16
C SER A 50 11.77 8.19 15.33
N THR A 51 11.61 8.20 14.01
CA THR A 51 12.60 7.61 13.10
C THR A 51 12.53 8.21 11.70
N ASN A 52 13.62 8.11 10.97
CA ASN A 52 13.67 8.46 9.56
C ASN A 52 13.18 7.28 8.71
N ILE A 53 12.10 7.46 7.94
CA ILE A 53 11.53 6.40 7.09
C ILE A 53 12.49 5.88 6.00
N PHE A 54 13.56 6.63 5.68
CA PHE A 54 14.63 6.16 4.81
C PHE A 54 15.46 5.02 5.43
N GLY A 55 15.49 4.91 6.76
CA GLY A 55 16.19 3.85 7.49
C GLY A 55 15.32 2.66 7.88
N ILE A 56 14.02 2.69 7.59
CA ILE A 56 13.13 1.58 7.92
C ILE A 56 13.39 0.40 6.98
N ASP A 57 13.60 -0.79 7.55
CA ASP A 57 13.66 -2.05 6.81
C ASP A 57 12.24 -2.47 6.38
N PRO A 58 11.97 -2.70 5.08
CA PRO A 58 10.69 -3.23 4.60
C PRO A 58 10.24 -4.54 5.27
N SER A 59 11.16 -5.35 5.79
CA SER A 59 10.86 -6.66 6.40
C SER A 59 9.96 -6.57 7.63
N ILE A 60 9.88 -5.40 8.29
CA ILE A 60 9.04 -5.20 9.49
C ILE A 60 7.54 -5.22 9.16
N PHE A 61 7.15 -5.03 7.90
CA PHE A 61 5.75 -4.96 7.50
C PHE A 61 5.27 -6.33 6.98
N ASP A 62 4.36 -6.94 7.74
CA ASP A 62 3.75 -8.24 7.47
C ASP A 62 2.49 -8.14 6.58
N GLU A 63 1.85 -9.27 6.29
CA GLU A 63 0.59 -9.35 5.54
C GLU A 63 -0.63 -8.74 6.25
N ASN A 64 -0.46 -8.25 7.48
CA ASN A 64 -1.49 -7.53 8.25
C ASN A 64 -1.19 -6.02 8.29
N SER A 65 -0.12 -5.58 7.66
CA SER A 65 0.30 -4.18 7.66
C SER A 65 -0.41 -3.40 6.55
N ILE A 66 -0.91 -2.22 6.89
CA ILE A 66 -1.43 -1.21 5.97
C ILE A 66 -0.47 -0.02 6.03
N LEU A 67 0.22 0.27 4.93
CA LEU A 67 1.06 1.46 4.84
C LEU A 67 0.19 2.64 4.43
N LEU A 68 0.33 3.73 5.17
CA LEU A 68 -0.42 4.97 5.00
C LEU A 68 0.59 6.12 4.86
N GLY A 69 0.34 7.04 3.95
CA GLY A 69 1.10 8.29 3.85
C GLY A 69 0.21 9.41 3.36
N VAL A 70 -0.03 10.41 4.20
CA VAL A 70 -0.94 11.52 3.90
C VAL A 70 -0.16 12.84 3.87
N HIS A 71 -0.33 13.61 2.80
CA HIS A 71 0.42 14.84 2.51
C HIS A 71 1.94 14.66 2.52
N VAL A 72 2.40 13.55 1.92
CA VAL A 72 3.83 13.24 1.86
C VAL A 72 4.51 13.93 0.68
N CYS A 73 5.68 14.53 0.95
CA CYS A 73 6.52 15.14 -0.08
C CYS A 73 7.02 14.09 -1.09
N SER A 74 7.49 14.54 -2.25
CA SER A 74 7.83 13.67 -3.38
C SER A 74 8.79 12.53 -3.03
N SER A 75 9.94 12.84 -2.42
CA SER A 75 10.95 11.84 -2.04
C SER A 75 10.45 10.84 -0.99
N LEU A 76 9.59 11.30 -0.07
CA LEU A 76 8.98 10.47 0.95
C LEU A 76 7.90 9.57 0.36
N ALA A 77 7.10 10.07 -0.58
CA ALA A 77 6.12 9.28 -1.32
C ALA A 77 6.79 8.13 -2.08
N GLU A 78 7.89 8.41 -2.79
CA GLU A 78 8.66 7.37 -3.47
C GLU A 78 9.26 6.36 -2.49
N ARG A 79 9.76 6.81 -1.33
CA ARG A 79 10.25 5.92 -0.28
C ARG A 79 9.14 5.01 0.25
N ILE A 80 7.94 5.52 0.47
CA ILE A 80 6.80 4.72 0.94
C ILE A 80 6.40 3.67 -0.10
N VAL A 81 6.39 4.03 -1.39
CA VAL A 81 6.15 3.06 -2.49
C VAL A 81 7.24 1.98 -2.50
N TYR A 82 8.51 2.35 -2.30
CA TYR A 82 9.59 1.38 -2.16
C TYR A 82 9.37 0.43 -0.97
N LEU A 83 9.02 0.95 0.22
CA LEU A 83 8.72 0.12 1.39
C LEU A 83 7.56 -0.84 1.13
N TYR A 84 6.51 -0.38 0.46
CA TYR A 84 5.37 -1.22 0.08
C TYR A 84 5.77 -2.35 -0.87
N ASN A 85 6.50 -2.03 -1.94
CA ASN A 85 6.91 -3.01 -2.95
C ASN A 85 7.84 -4.09 -2.38
N ASN A 86 8.69 -3.72 -1.42
CA ASN A 86 9.70 -4.62 -0.84
C ASN A 86 9.27 -5.26 0.48
N SER A 87 8.01 -5.09 0.90
CA SER A 87 7.47 -5.69 2.13
C SER A 87 6.36 -6.69 1.85
N LYS A 88 5.84 -7.32 2.92
CA LYS A 88 4.62 -8.14 2.85
C LYS A 88 3.35 -7.33 3.10
N ALA A 89 3.46 -6.01 3.30
CA ALA A 89 2.33 -5.13 3.58
C ALA A 89 1.18 -5.37 2.60
N ARG A 90 -0.01 -5.56 3.16
CA ARG A 90 -1.21 -5.91 2.38
C ARG A 90 -1.69 -4.75 1.54
N LYS A 91 -1.68 -3.54 2.09
CA LYS A 91 -2.30 -2.37 1.47
C LYS A 91 -1.41 -1.15 1.57
N LEU A 92 -1.46 -0.32 0.53
CA LEU A 92 -0.91 1.02 0.50
C LEU A 92 -2.06 2.01 0.27
N VAL A 93 -2.09 3.08 1.06
CA VAL A 93 -2.93 4.27 0.86
C VAL A 93 -2.02 5.48 0.90
N LEU A 94 -1.90 6.20 -0.22
CA LEU A 94 -0.91 7.25 -0.38
C LEU A 94 -1.54 8.50 -1.00
N MET A 95 -1.39 9.64 -0.34
CA MET A 95 -1.79 10.95 -0.85
C MET A 95 -0.58 11.88 -0.77
N SER A 96 0.05 12.16 -1.92
CA SER A 96 1.22 13.05 -1.98
C SER A 96 0.78 14.52 -2.05
N CYS A 97 1.55 15.42 -1.42
CA CYS A 97 1.29 16.88 -1.47
C CYS A 97 2.13 17.62 -2.52
N CYS A 98 3.29 17.07 -2.90
CA CYS A 98 4.22 17.68 -3.86
C CYS A 98 4.40 16.79 -5.08
N HIS A 99 4.54 17.37 -6.27
CA HIS A 99 4.97 16.62 -7.44
C HIS A 99 6.50 16.47 -7.42
N GLY A 100 6.98 15.27 -7.73
CA GLY A 100 8.42 14.98 -7.89
C GLY A 100 8.87 15.10 -9.34
N ARG A 101 10.14 14.73 -9.58
CA ARG A 101 10.64 14.57 -10.95
C ARG A 101 10.05 13.29 -11.54
N MET A 102 9.43 13.42 -12.71
CA MET A 102 8.85 12.30 -13.45
C MET A 102 9.68 12.00 -14.68
N ASN A 103 9.71 10.75 -15.09
CA ASN A 103 10.15 10.41 -16.44
C ASN A 103 9.02 10.76 -17.41
N ASN A 104 9.33 11.49 -18.48
CA ASN A 104 8.34 11.91 -19.48
C ASN A 104 7.66 10.72 -20.22
N SER A 105 8.08 9.48 -19.97
CA SER A 105 7.51 8.26 -20.54
C SER A 105 6.39 7.62 -19.71
N VAL A 106 6.00 8.22 -18.58
CA VAL A 106 5.00 7.63 -17.68
C VAL A 106 3.58 7.73 -18.24
N ILE A 107 3.28 8.82 -18.94
CA ILE A 107 1.96 9.11 -19.51
C ILE A 107 2.10 9.14 -21.04
N PRO A 108 1.19 8.51 -21.80
CA PRO A 108 1.19 8.62 -23.26
C PRO A 108 1.21 10.10 -23.69
N SER A 109 2.04 10.44 -24.67
CA SER A 109 2.23 11.82 -25.13
C SER A 109 0.93 12.55 -25.46
N LEU A 110 -0.06 11.82 -26.01
CA LEU A 110 -1.40 12.34 -26.33
C LEU A 110 -2.15 12.88 -25.10
N LEU A 111 -1.91 12.31 -23.92
CA LEU A 111 -2.57 12.69 -22.67
C LEU A 111 -1.75 13.67 -21.85
N GLN A 112 -0.45 13.83 -22.12
CA GLN A 112 0.41 14.71 -21.33
C GLN A 112 -0.07 16.17 -21.32
N SER A 113 -0.61 16.66 -22.44
CA SER A 113 -1.13 18.03 -22.53
C SER A 113 -2.46 18.26 -21.79
N LYS A 114 -3.14 17.18 -21.39
CA LYS A 114 -4.46 17.24 -20.73
C LYS A 114 -4.41 16.93 -19.24
N VAL A 115 -3.29 16.38 -18.76
CA VAL A 115 -3.13 15.92 -17.38
C VAL A 115 -2.21 16.90 -16.67
N GLY A 116 -2.69 17.48 -15.56
CA GLY A 116 -1.86 18.37 -14.75
C GLY A 116 -0.65 17.64 -14.15
N ASN A 117 0.38 18.42 -13.78
CA ASN A 117 1.63 17.87 -13.25
C ASN A 117 1.42 17.02 -11.98
N TYR A 118 0.36 17.28 -11.21
CA TYR A 118 0.09 16.56 -9.98
C TYR A 118 -0.59 15.23 -10.23
N GLU A 119 -1.59 15.21 -11.10
CA GLU A 119 -2.29 14.04 -11.59
C GLU A 119 -1.29 13.09 -12.26
N ALA A 120 -0.38 13.67 -13.05
CA ALA A 120 0.71 12.95 -13.67
C ALA A 120 1.64 12.31 -12.63
N TRP A 121 1.94 13.04 -11.55
CA TRP A 121 2.75 12.53 -10.45
C TRP A 121 2.06 11.41 -9.69
N CYS A 122 0.77 11.54 -9.40
CA CYS A 122 0.01 10.47 -8.76
C CYS A 122 -0.07 9.23 -9.66
N TRP A 123 -0.21 9.40 -10.98
CA TRP A 123 -0.14 8.31 -11.95
C TRP A 123 1.23 7.61 -11.92
N HIS A 124 2.32 8.37 -11.85
CA HIS A 124 3.68 7.82 -11.68
C HIS A 124 3.82 6.99 -10.41
N LEU A 125 3.34 7.49 -9.27
CA LEU A 125 3.36 6.77 -8.00
C LEU A 125 2.51 5.49 -8.06
N ALA A 126 1.31 5.57 -8.65
CA ALA A 126 0.43 4.43 -8.88
C ALA A 126 1.11 3.34 -9.70
N LYS A 127 1.72 3.73 -10.84
CA LYS A 127 2.46 2.80 -11.70
C LYS A 127 3.65 2.18 -10.98
N LYS A 128 4.43 2.96 -10.22
CA LYS A 128 5.54 2.45 -9.38
C LYS A 128 5.05 1.46 -8.32
N ALA A 129 3.84 1.65 -7.80
CA ALA A 129 3.21 0.74 -6.83
C ALA A 129 2.48 -0.43 -7.51
N ASN A 130 2.66 -0.64 -8.81
CA ASN A 130 2.00 -1.69 -9.62
C ASN A 130 0.47 -1.62 -9.56
N THR A 131 -0.10 -0.41 -9.59
CA THR A 131 -1.55 -0.19 -9.68
C THR A 131 -1.89 0.85 -10.76
N VAL A 132 -3.16 0.88 -11.14
CA VAL A 132 -3.79 2.00 -11.87
C VAL A 132 -4.90 2.67 -11.04
N ARG A 133 -5.16 2.16 -9.83
CA ARG A 133 -6.25 2.63 -8.99
C ARG A 133 -5.84 3.91 -8.24
N MET A 134 -6.50 5.00 -8.62
CA MET A 134 -6.44 6.28 -7.95
C MET A 134 -7.87 6.76 -7.69
N ILE A 135 -8.07 7.50 -6.60
CA ILE A 135 -9.35 8.10 -6.25
C ILE A 135 -9.11 9.57 -6.01
N GLU A 136 -9.89 10.42 -6.66
CA GLU A 136 -9.92 11.85 -6.35
C GLU A 136 -10.96 12.11 -5.25
N ASP A 137 -10.54 12.77 -4.17
CA ASP A 137 -11.46 13.27 -3.14
C ASP A 137 -11.97 14.66 -3.52
N THR A 138 -13.15 14.71 -4.13
CA THR A 138 -13.78 15.97 -4.57
C THR A 138 -14.28 16.85 -3.42
N LYS A 139 -14.31 16.33 -2.19
CA LYS A 139 -14.64 17.11 -0.99
C LYS A 139 -13.39 17.73 -0.34
N CYS A 140 -12.21 17.29 -0.73
CA CYS A 140 -10.97 17.91 -0.28
C CYS A 140 -10.82 19.27 -0.97
N LEU A 141 -10.74 20.34 -0.18
CA LEU A 141 -10.54 21.70 -0.69
C LEU A 141 -9.16 21.91 -1.32
N SER A 142 -8.20 21.03 -1.01
CA SER A 142 -6.86 21.09 -1.57
C SER A 142 -6.86 20.53 -2.99
N PRO A 143 -6.14 21.13 -3.94
CA PRO A 143 -5.89 20.53 -5.26
C PRO A 143 -4.96 19.30 -5.19
N LYS A 144 -4.56 18.88 -3.98
CA LYS A 144 -3.74 17.70 -3.70
C LYS A 144 -4.59 16.62 -3.06
N ASN A 145 -5.61 16.18 -3.80
CA ASN A 145 -6.71 15.35 -3.35
C ASN A 145 -6.73 13.95 -3.97
N ILE A 146 -5.68 13.55 -4.69
CA ILE A 146 -5.62 12.23 -5.33
C ILE A 146 -4.96 11.22 -4.37
N ILE A 147 -5.68 10.12 -4.14
CA ILE A 147 -5.29 9.01 -3.29
C ILE A 147 -4.95 7.81 -4.16
N VAL A 148 -3.70 7.35 -4.09
CA VAL A 148 -3.24 6.10 -4.70
C VAL A 148 -3.55 4.95 -3.74
N ILE A 149 -4.24 3.91 -4.22
CA ILE A 149 -4.62 2.75 -3.41
C ILE A 149 -4.15 1.47 -4.08
N VAL A 150 -3.40 0.65 -3.35
CA VAL A 150 -2.93 -0.67 -3.81
C VAL A 150 -3.22 -1.72 -2.76
N GLU A 151 -3.65 -2.90 -3.19
CA GLU A 151 -3.84 -4.05 -2.31
C GLU A 151 -3.21 -5.30 -2.94
N LYS A 152 -2.36 -5.99 -2.18
CA LYS A 152 -1.84 -7.32 -2.55
C LYS A 152 -2.91 -8.36 -2.28
N LYS A 153 -3.10 -9.27 -3.23
CA LYS A 153 -3.97 -10.44 -3.03
C LYS A 153 -3.42 -11.26 -1.85
N SER A 154 -4.32 -11.69 -0.96
CA SER A 154 -3.95 -12.63 0.10
C SER A 154 -3.41 -13.90 -0.55
N THR A 155 -2.18 -14.31 -0.22
CA THR A 155 -1.59 -15.59 -0.65
C THR A 155 -2.23 -16.80 0.03
N THR A 156 -3.45 -16.68 0.57
CA THR A 156 -4.20 -17.77 1.18
C THR A 156 -4.51 -18.85 0.15
N SER A 157 -3.58 -19.80 0.04
CA SER A 157 -3.71 -21.20 -0.34
C SER A 157 -4.70 -21.50 -1.47
N SER A 158 -4.25 -21.41 -2.71
CA SER A 158 -4.71 -22.30 -3.80
C SER A 158 -4.12 -23.71 -3.66
N PHE A 159 -4.03 -24.23 -2.42
CA PHE A 159 -3.74 -25.63 -2.13
C PHE A 159 -5.07 -26.37 -1.94
N ARG A 160 -5.92 -26.37 -2.96
CA ARG A 160 -7.11 -27.22 -3.01
C ARG A 160 -6.91 -28.30 -4.07
N LYS A 161 -6.51 -29.48 -3.58
CA LYS A 161 -6.80 -30.83 -4.07
C LYS A 161 -6.52 -31.11 -5.56
N GLY A 162 -5.26 -31.39 -5.87
CA GLY A 162 -4.83 -32.07 -7.10
C GLY A 162 -4.26 -33.48 -6.87
N LEU A 163 -4.61 -34.14 -5.77
CA LEU A 163 -4.23 -35.53 -5.48
C LEU A 163 -5.49 -36.30 -5.13
N GLY A 164 -6.06 -36.97 -6.12
CA GLY A 164 -7.22 -37.82 -5.94
C GLY A 164 -7.83 -38.26 -7.25
N LYS A 165 -7.49 -39.49 -7.66
CA LYS A 165 -8.11 -40.34 -8.70
C LYS A 165 -7.55 -40.25 -10.13
N THR A 166 -6.42 -40.92 -10.32
CA THR A 166 -6.17 -41.74 -11.53
C THR A 166 -5.58 -43.08 -11.10
N GLN A 167 -6.43 -43.90 -10.48
CA GLN A 167 -6.26 -45.35 -10.41
C GLN A 167 -7.51 -45.98 -11.03
N ALA A 168 -7.30 -47.06 -11.77
CA ALA A 168 -8.29 -47.92 -12.43
C ALA A 168 -8.83 -47.45 -13.80
N TRP A 169 -8.03 -47.67 -14.86
CA TRP A 169 -8.53 -48.18 -16.16
C TRP A 169 -7.45 -49.09 -16.77
N LEU A 170 -7.11 -50.16 -16.03
CA LEU A 170 -6.45 -51.35 -16.58
C LEU A 170 -7.48 -52.48 -16.48
N THR A 171 -8.07 -52.84 -17.61
CA THR A 171 -8.67 -54.12 -18.02
C THR A 171 -9.90 -53.89 -18.90
N ARG A 172 -10.03 -54.72 -19.94
CA ARG A 172 -10.90 -54.65 -21.13
C ARG A 172 -10.24 -53.86 -22.26
N GLY A 173 -9.71 -54.45 -23.32
CA GLY A 173 -9.76 -55.82 -23.81
C GLY A 173 -9.85 -55.74 -25.32
N HIS A 174 -8.92 -56.36 -26.05
CA HIS A 174 -9.15 -56.78 -27.42
C HIS A 174 -8.29 -58.00 -27.75
N LEU A 175 -8.92 -59.16 -27.58
CA LEU A 175 -8.73 -60.33 -28.41
C LEU A 175 -9.44 -60.10 -29.76
N CYS A 176 -8.69 -60.26 -30.86
CA CYS A 176 -9.09 -60.77 -32.18
C CYS A 176 -7.83 -60.65 -33.07
N ARG A 177 -6.99 -61.69 -33.15
CA ARG A 177 -7.04 -62.80 -34.13
C ARG A 177 -7.15 -62.33 -35.58
N SER A 178 -6.01 -62.51 -36.26
CA SER A 178 -5.77 -62.74 -37.69
C SER A 178 -6.67 -63.80 -38.31
#